data_AF-A0A2Z3GK12-F1
#
_entry.id   AF-A0A2Z3GK12-F1
#
_cell.length_a   1.000
_cell.length_b   1.000
_cell.length_c   1.000
_cell.angle_alpha   90.00
_cell.angle_beta   90.00
_cell.angle_gamma   90.00
#
_symmetry.space_group_name_H-M   'P 1'
#
loop_
_entity.id
_entity.type
_entity.pdbx_description
1 polymer ?
#
loop_
_entity_poly.entity_id
_entity_poly.type
_entity_poly.pdbx_seq_one_letter_code
_entity_poly.pdbx_strand_id
1 'polypeptide(L)'
;MLRGAQPQVAYRYLLAGRWYASAENMTLVHALGHHFAFALESSRTVALSEGARAQGQFQAVHSLVFPDALPLRGYLRSVQGTVLVTRQVFINKDGTQGILYLVSSDTDLTQAQLTTIYQRRWKVEEYHKSLKQNASMGKSPTKTLTTQANHFLAAVLAYIKLGR
;
A
#
# COMPACT_ATOMS: atom_id res chain seq x y z
N MET A 1 13.68 -8.84 -1.56
CA MET A 1 12.75 -8.84 -2.72
C MET A 1 12.70 -7.46 -3.41
N LEU A 2 12.23 -6.39 -2.74
CA LEU A 2 12.06 -5.07 -3.39
C LEU A 2 13.33 -4.53 -4.07
N ARG A 3 14.47 -4.56 -3.36
CA ARG A 3 15.79 -4.13 -3.88
C ARG A 3 16.23 -4.85 -5.17
N GLY A 4 15.84 -6.11 -5.33
CA GLY A 4 16.19 -6.89 -6.52
C GLY A 4 15.21 -6.68 -7.68
N ALA A 5 13.96 -6.33 -7.38
CA ALA A 5 12.91 -6.14 -8.37
C ALA A 5 12.91 -4.72 -8.97
N GLN A 6 13.20 -3.67 -8.18
CA GLN A 6 13.03 -2.29 -8.66
C GLN A 6 13.85 -1.94 -9.92
N PRO A 7 15.11 -2.38 -10.08
CA PRO A 7 15.89 -2.04 -11.27
C PRO A 7 15.27 -2.56 -12.58
N GLN A 8 14.35 -3.52 -12.50
CA GLN A 8 13.74 -4.20 -13.64
C GLN A 8 12.38 -3.60 -14.03
N VAL A 9 11.82 -2.69 -13.22
CA VAL A 9 10.48 -2.13 -13.42
C VAL A 9 10.49 -0.64 -13.14
N ALA A 10 10.13 0.16 -14.14
CA ALA A 10 9.91 1.59 -13.94
C ALA A 10 8.56 1.84 -13.25
N TYR A 11 8.57 2.46 -12.07
CA TYR A 11 7.35 2.88 -11.38
C TYR A 11 7.61 4.11 -10.52
N ARG A 12 6.57 4.95 -10.36
CA ARG A 12 6.62 6.14 -9.49
C ARG A 12 6.13 5.84 -8.07
N TYR A 13 5.13 4.97 -7.93
CA TYR A 13 4.48 4.66 -6.66
C TYR A 13 4.50 3.16 -6.35
N LEU A 14 4.90 2.80 -5.13
CA LEU A 14 4.61 1.50 -4.55
C LEU A 14 3.30 1.57 -3.76
N LEU A 15 2.38 0.64 -4.03
CA LEU A 15 1.09 0.55 -3.35
C LEU A 15 1.07 -0.68 -2.44
N ALA A 16 0.62 -0.52 -1.20
CA ALA A 16 0.54 -1.64 -0.28
C ALA A 16 -0.57 -1.48 0.77
N GLY A 17 -1.10 -2.61 1.23
CA GLY A 17 -2.09 -2.63 2.31
C GLY A 17 -1.46 -2.44 3.70
N ARG A 18 -2.32 -2.33 4.72
CA ARG A 18 -1.94 -2.09 6.12
C ARG A 18 -0.84 -3.03 6.65
N TRP A 19 -0.89 -4.30 6.25
CA TRP A 19 0.08 -5.31 6.69
C TRP A 19 1.53 -5.01 6.27
N TYR A 20 1.71 -4.26 5.18
CA TYR A 20 3.02 -3.90 4.65
C TYR A 20 3.42 -2.46 4.97
N ALA A 21 2.61 -1.74 5.74
CA ALA A 21 2.82 -0.34 6.08
C ALA A 21 3.77 -0.15 7.29
N SER A 22 4.85 -0.93 7.33
CA SER A 22 5.90 -0.79 8.34
C SER A 22 6.78 0.42 8.03
N ALA A 23 7.38 0.99 9.09
CA ALA A 23 8.33 2.10 8.94
C ALA A 23 9.56 1.68 8.12
N GLU A 24 10.01 0.43 8.29
CA GLU A 24 11.09 -0.16 7.50
C GLU A 24 10.75 -0.18 6.01
N ASN A 25 9.56 -0.66 5.62
CA ASN A 25 9.15 -0.72 4.23
C ASN A 25 9.02 0.69 3.63
N MET A 26 8.39 1.62 4.34
CA MET A 26 8.24 3.01 3.86
C MET A 26 9.60 3.68 3.68
N THR A 27 10.50 3.54 4.65
CA THR A 27 11.85 4.09 4.60
C THR A 27 12.65 3.47 3.46
N LEU A 28 12.53 2.15 3.25
CA LEU A 28 13.17 1.47 2.13
C LEU A 28 12.67 2.00 0.79
N VAL A 29 11.36 2.13 0.58
CA VAL A 29 10.79 2.64 -0.68
C VAL A 29 11.28 4.06 -0.97
N HIS A 30 11.28 4.91 0.05
CA HIS A 30 11.76 6.28 -0.07
C HIS A 30 13.26 6.35 -0.38
N ALA A 31 14.08 5.55 0.30
CA ALA A 31 15.53 5.45 0.06
C ALA A 31 15.88 4.93 -1.35
N LEU A 32 14.95 4.22 -1.99
CA LEU A 32 15.08 3.74 -3.36
C LEU A 32 14.63 4.78 -4.40
N GLY A 33 14.23 5.99 -3.98
CA GLY A 33 13.84 7.08 -4.88
C GLY A 33 12.42 6.99 -5.42
N HIS A 34 11.55 6.18 -4.80
CA HIS A 34 10.15 6.05 -5.19
C HIS A 34 9.22 6.61 -4.13
N HIS A 35 7.99 6.96 -4.52
CA HIS A 35 6.95 7.27 -3.56
C HIS A 35 6.24 5.99 -3.09
N PHE A 36 5.73 5.99 -1.86
CA PHE A 36 4.75 5.01 -1.42
C PHE A 36 3.36 5.63 -1.31
N ALA A 37 2.33 4.82 -1.49
CA ALA A 37 0.95 5.14 -1.12
C ALA A 37 0.33 3.92 -0.44
N PHE A 38 0.29 3.92 0.89
CA PHE A 38 -0.06 2.76 1.70
C PHE A 38 -1.32 3.01 2.53
N ALA A 39 -2.08 1.96 2.82
CA ALA A 39 -3.08 2.03 3.87
C ALA A 39 -2.43 1.99 5.25
N LEU A 40 -2.89 2.84 6.16
CA LEU A 40 -2.47 2.86 7.55
C LEU A 40 -3.44 2.13 8.46
N GLU A 41 -2.90 1.52 9.50
CA GLU A 41 -3.67 1.15 10.67
C GLU A 41 -4.13 2.40 11.42
N SER A 42 -5.35 2.39 11.95
CA SER A 42 -5.95 3.50 12.69
C SER A 42 -5.16 3.91 13.93
N SER A 43 -4.48 2.96 14.58
CA SER A 43 -3.66 3.20 15.77
C SER A 43 -2.31 3.84 15.46
N ARG A 44 -1.93 3.94 14.17
CA ARG A 44 -0.62 4.48 13.81
C ARG A 44 -0.52 5.94 14.18
N THR A 45 0.65 6.40 14.61
CA THR A 45 0.79 7.71 15.25
C THR A 45 1.57 8.70 14.37
N VAL A 46 1.06 9.93 14.29
CA VAL A 46 1.57 11.03 13.45
C VAL A 46 1.75 12.28 14.30
N ALA A 47 2.86 12.97 14.10
CA ALA A 47 3.06 14.34 14.57
C ALA A 47 2.73 15.32 13.43
N LEU A 48 1.95 16.38 13.71
CA LEU A 48 1.48 17.32 12.66
C LEU A 48 2.48 18.44 12.36
N SER A 49 3.56 18.54 13.12
CA SER A 49 4.63 19.50 12.89
C SER A 49 5.98 18.91 13.32
N GLU A 50 7.06 19.51 12.86
CA GLU A 50 8.41 19.10 13.25
C GLU A 50 8.67 19.39 14.74
N GLY A 51 8.14 20.50 15.27
CA GLY A 51 8.17 20.80 16.70
C GLY A 51 7.44 19.75 17.54
N ALA A 52 6.23 19.35 17.12
CA ALA A 52 5.48 18.28 17.78
C ALA A 52 6.26 16.94 17.73
N ARG A 53 6.89 16.63 16.59
CA ARG A 53 7.74 15.45 16.42
C ARG A 53 8.92 15.47 17.41
N ALA A 54 9.61 16.60 17.53
CA ALA A 54 10.74 16.78 18.43
C ALA A 54 10.35 16.65 19.90
N GLN A 55 9.15 17.12 20.27
CA GLN A 55 8.59 17.00 21.62
C GLN A 55 7.92 15.64 21.89
N GLY A 56 7.98 14.69 20.95
CA GLY A 56 7.37 13.37 21.10
C GLY A 56 5.82 13.39 21.07
N GLN A 57 5.22 14.49 20.64
CA GLN A 57 3.78 14.67 20.53
C GLN A 57 3.25 14.03 19.25
N PHE A 58 2.87 12.75 19.36
CA PHE A 58 2.21 12.04 18.28
C PHE A 58 0.79 11.65 18.68
N GLN A 59 -0.10 11.69 17.71
CA GLN A 59 -1.51 11.36 17.87
C GLN A 59 -1.85 10.18 16.96
N ALA A 60 -2.76 9.31 17.39
CA ALA A 60 -3.21 8.22 16.54
C ALA A 60 -3.96 8.78 15.32
N VAL A 61 -3.82 8.15 14.17
CA VAL A 61 -4.42 8.65 12.92
C VAL A 61 -5.94 8.74 13.03
N HIS A 62 -6.58 7.83 13.75
CA HIS A 62 -8.02 7.90 13.98
C HIS A 62 -8.49 9.05 14.87
N SER A 63 -7.61 9.66 15.67
CA SER A 63 -7.94 10.83 16.49
C SER A 63 -7.66 12.14 15.77
N LEU A 64 -7.09 12.10 14.56
CA LEU A 64 -6.83 13.30 13.76
C LEU A 64 -8.13 13.87 13.19
N VAL A 65 -8.24 15.19 13.21
CA VAL A 65 -9.30 15.93 12.52
C VAL A 65 -8.84 16.23 11.10
N PHE A 66 -9.65 15.88 10.10
CA PHE A 66 -9.41 16.15 8.68
C PHE A 66 -10.45 17.19 8.20
N PRO A 67 -10.18 18.51 8.32
CA PRO A 67 -11.10 19.56 7.89
C PRO A 67 -11.36 19.45 6.39
N ASP A 68 -12.62 19.53 5.98
CA ASP A 68 -13.05 19.45 4.56
C ASP A 68 -12.47 18.24 3.80
N ALA A 69 -12.21 17.14 4.52
CA ALA A 69 -11.55 15.94 4.01
C ALA A 69 -10.14 16.18 3.39
N LEU A 70 -9.53 17.32 3.70
CA LEU A 70 -8.20 17.66 3.20
C LEU A 70 -7.13 16.75 3.81
N PRO A 71 -6.12 16.35 3.01
CA PRO A 71 -4.96 15.65 3.54
C PRO A 71 -4.16 16.52 4.50
N LEU A 72 -3.55 15.90 5.50
CA LEU A 72 -2.68 16.55 6.47
C LEU A 72 -1.23 16.19 6.17
N ARG A 73 -0.34 17.17 6.24
CA ARG A 73 1.12 16.92 6.27
C ARG A 73 1.52 16.59 7.70
N GLY A 74 2.41 15.61 7.86
CA GLY A 74 2.88 15.21 9.18
C GLY A 74 4.07 14.26 9.12
N TYR A 75 4.40 13.68 10.26
CA TYR A 75 5.56 12.83 10.46
C TYR A 75 5.16 11.54 11.17
N LEU A 76 5.42 10.41 10.52
CA LEU A 76 5.26 9.10 11.14
C LEU A 76 6.48 8.76 12.01
N ARG A 77 6.26 7.95 13.06
CA ARG A 77 7.37 7.40 13.85
C ARG A 77 8.29 6.55 12.98
N SER A 78 9.60 6.78 13.10
CA SER A 78 10.65 6.03 12.43
C SER A 78 10.58 6.03 10.89
N VAL A 79 9.86 6.97 10.30
CA VAL A 79 9.87 7.24 8.86
C VAL A 79 10.58 8.57 8.64
N GLN A 80 11.45 8.60 7.64
CA GLN A 80 12.18 9.82 7.25
C GLN A 80 11.30 10.70 6.36
N GLY A 81 11.48 12.01 6.50
CA GLY A 81 10.73 13.00 5.74
C GLY A 81 9.30 13.23 6.22
N THR A 82 8.66 14.21 5.59
CA THR A 82 7.25 14.53 5.76
C THR A 82 6.40 13.56 4.93
N VAL A 83 5.24 13.20 5.45
CA VAL A 83 4.25 12.39 4.75
C VAL A 83 2.93 13.13 4.65
N LEU A 84 2.13 12.75 3.66
CA LEU A 84 0.76 13.16 3.50
C LEU A 84 -0.16 12.07 4.04
N VAL A 85 -1.06 12.40 4.95
CA VAL A 85 -2.05 11.47 5.53
C VAL A 85 -3.44 11.95 5.15
N THR A 86 -4.31 11.04 4.74
CA THR A 86 -5.73 11.36 4.49
C THR A 86 -6.64 10.27 5.03
N ARG A 87 -7.91 10.63 5.16
CA ARG A 87 -9.01 9.78 5.60
C ARG A 87 -10.03 9.71 4.48
N GLN A 88 -10.38 8.49 4.08
CA GLN A 88 -11.49 8.21 3.18
C GLN A 88 -12.60 7.49 3.95
N VAL A 89 -13.82 8.02 3.86
CA VAL A 89 -15.03 7.37 4.37
C VAL A 89 -15.76 6.76 3.19
N PHE A 90 -16.19 5.51 3.32
CA PHE A 90 -16.95 4.80 2.30
C PHE A 90 -18.12 4.05 2.93
N ILE A 91 -19.17 3.82 2.16
CA ILE A 91 -20.33 3.04 2.59
C ILE A 91 -20.14 1.60 2.15
N ASN A 92 -20.21 0.67 3.10
CA ASN A 92 -20.20 -0.76 2.87
C ASN A 92 -21.52 -1.21 2.26
N LYS A 93 -21.53 -2.42 1.68
CA LYS A 93 -22.74 -3.00 1.07
C LYS A 93 -23.90 -3.19 2.06
N ASP A 94 -23.59 -3.32 3.35
CA ASP A 94 -24.56 -3.45 4.44
C ASP A 94 -25.05 -2.08 4.99
N GLY A 95 -24.65 -0.97 4.37
CA GLY A 95 -24.99 0.39 4.79
C GLY A 95 -24.12 0.95 5.92
N THR A 96 -23.19 0.16 6.48
CA THR A 96 -22.26 0.64 7.50
C THR A 96 -21.18 1.54 6.91
N GLN A 97 -20.59 2.41 7.71
CA GLN A 97 -19.46 3.25 7.27
C GLN A 97 -18.13 2.54 7.53
N GLY A 98 -17.32 2.43 6.48
CA GLY A 98 -15.91 2.06 6.55
C GLY A 98 -15.01 3.29 6.51
N ILE A 99 -13.89 3.22 7.22
CA ILE A 99 -12.85 4.26 7.20
C ILE A 99 -11.54 3.65 6.71
N LEU A 100 -10.93 4.30 5.72
CA LEU A 100 -9.62 3.97 5.20
C LEU A 100 -8.68 5.15 5.42
N TYR A 101 -7.60 4.92 6.14
CA TYR A 101 -6.52 5.89 6.27
C TYR A 101 -5.44 5.57 5.26
N LEU A 102 -5.00 6.59 4.52
CA LEU A 102 -3.94 6.47 3.54
C LEU A 102 -2.77 7.37 3.92
N VAL A 103 -1.57 6.93 3.58
CA VAL A 103 -0.36 7.73 3.70
C VAL A 103 0.45 7.69 2.42
N SER A 104 1.07 8.82 2.06
CA SER A 104 2.03 8.90 0.97
C SER A 104 3.26 9.72 1.35
N SER A 105 4.40 9.38 0.75
CA SER A 105 5.58 10.25 0.74
C SER A 105 5.52 11.34 -0.34
N ASP A 106 4.54 11.31 -1.25
CA ASP A 106 4.29 12.44 -2.17
C ASP A 106 3.35 13.43 -1.46
N THR A 107 3.91 14.56 -1.01
CA THR A 107 3.19 15.56 -0.20
C THR A 107 2.41 16.58 -1.01
N ASP A 108 2.48 16.51 -2.35
CA ASP A 108 1.85 17.46 -3.25
C ASP A 108 0.54 16.93 -3.84
N LEU A 109 0.14 15.71 -3.44
CA LEU A 109 -1.12 15.10 -3.84
C LEU A 109 -2.32 15.74 -3.14
N THR A 110 -3.42 15.85 -3.86
CA THR A 110 -4.75 16.05 -3.26
C THR A 110 -5.30 14.72 -2.72
N GLN A 111 -6.33 14.78 -1.87
CA GLN A 111 -7.03 13.57 -1.39
C GLN A 111 -7.53 12.72 -2.57
N ALA A 112 -8.13 13.36 -3.57
CA ALA A 112 -8.68 12.69 -4.74
C ALA A 112 -7.58 11.96 -5.52
N GLN A 113 -6.45 12.62 -5.78
CA GLN A 113 -5.31 12.01 -6.49
C GLN A 113 -4.74 10.81 -5.71
N LEU A 114 -4.52 10.95 -4.41
CA LEU A 114 -4.03 9.85 -3.57
C LEU A 114 -5.00 8.67 -3.56
N THR A 115 -6.30 8.94 -3.46
CA THR A 115 -7.35 7.92 -3.52
C THR A 115 -7.34 7.18 -4.86
N THR A 116 -7.30 7.91 -5.98
CA THR A 116 -7.25 7.32 -7.32
C THR A 116 -5.98 6.49 -7.55
N ILE A 117 -4.83 6.96 -7.06
CA ILE A 117 -3.58 6.19 -7.11
C ILE A 117 -3.74 4.89 -6.31
N TYR A 118 -4.25 4.98 -5.08
CA TYR A 118 -4.38 3.83 -4.19
C TYR A 118 -5.38 2.78 -4.70
N GLN A 119 -6.47 3.20 -5.36
CA GLN A 119 -7.44 2.29 -5.96
C GLN A 119 -6.81 1.30 -6.95
N ARG A 120 -5.71 1.67 -7.63
CA ARG A 120 -4.99 0.76 -8.53
C ARG A 120 -4.42 -0.48 -7.83
N ARG A 121 -4.26 -0.44 -6.50
CA ARG A 121 -3.84 -1.61 -5.70
C ARG A 121 -4.76 -2.81 -5.92
N TRP A 122 -6.05 -2.61 -6.19
CA TRP A 122 -7.01 -3.70 -6.41
C TRP A 122 -6.60 -4.65 -7.54
N LYS A 123 -5.80 -4.19 -8.50
CA LYS A 123 -5.24 -5.03 -9.57
C LYS A 123 -4.48 -6.25 -9.05
N VAL A 124 -3.85 -6.17 -7.87
CA VAL A 124 -3.17 -7.34 -7.28
C VAL A 124 -4.16 -8.42 -6.82
N GLU A 125 -5.36 -8.04 -6.42
CA GLU A 125 -6.40 -9.00 -6.01
C GLU A 125 -7.03 -9.66 -7.23
N GLU A 126 -7.25 -8.90 -8.30
CA GLU A 126 -7.67 -9.43 -9.60
C GLU A 126 -6.63 -10.43 -10.14
N TYR A 127 -5.35 -10.09 -10.04
CA TYR A 127 -4.23 -10.98 -10.36
C TYR A 127 -4.28 -12.28 -9.57
N HIS A 128 -4.33 -12.20 -8.23
CA HIS A 128 -4.39 -13.39 -7.37
C HIS A 128 -5.65 -14.24 -7.61
N LYS A 129 -6.80 -13.60 -7.86
CA LYS A 129 -8.05 -14.29 -8.19
C LYS A 129 -7.89 -15.07 -9.49
N SER A 130 -7.39 -14.42 -10.54
CA SER A 130 -7.19 -15.06 -11.85
C SER A 130 -6.18 -16.21 -11.78
N LEU A 131 -5.06 -16.04 -11.06
CA LEU A 131 -4.10 -17.13 -10.86
C LEU A 131 -4.72 -18.37 -10.21
N LYS A 132 -5.54 -18.17 -9.18
CA LYS A 132 -6.17 -19.29 -8.46
C LYS A 132 -7.27 -19.96 -9.27
N GLN A 133 -8.13 -19.16 -9.92
CA GLN A 133 -9.34 -19.66 -10.58
C GLN A 133 -9.09 -20.09 -12.03
N ASN A 134 -8.28 -19.34 -12.78
CA ASN A 134 -8.09 -19.52 -14.22
C ASN A 134 -6.76 -20.21 -14.56
N ALA A 135 -5.71 -20.00 -13.77
CA ALA A 135 -4.40 -20.61 -13.99
C ALA A 135 -4.10 -21.81 -13.06
N SER A 136 -5.09 -22.27 -12.28
CA SER A 136 -4.99 -23.45 -11.41
C SER A 136 -3.79 -23.43 -10.44
N MET A 137 -3.32 -22.25 -10.02
CA MET A 137 -2.13 -22.11 -9.19
C MET A 137 -2.19 -22.96 -7.91
N GLY A 138 -3.38 -23.05 -7.29
CA GLY A 138 -3.59 -23.82 -6.05
C GLY A 138 -3.95 -25.29 -6.23
N LYS A 139 -3.97 -25.82 -7.47
CA LYS A 139 -4.43 -27.19 -7.78
C LYS A 139 -3.31 -28.13 -8.23
N SER A 140 -2.06 -27.81 -7.92
CA SER A 140 -0.92 -28.66 -8.33
C SER A 140 -0.90 -29.98 -7.55
N PRO A 141 -0.81 -31.15 -8.20
CA PRO A 141 -0.63 -32.44 -7.53
C PRO A 141 0.83 -32.68 -7.09
N THR A 142 1.75 -31.76 -7.41
CA THR A 142 3.20 -31.91 -7.23
C THR A 142 3.62 -31.94 -5.75
N LYS A 143 4.67 -32.74 -5.45
CA LYS A 143 5.08 -33.06 -4.07
C LYS A 143 6.48 -32.57 -3.68
N THR A 144 7.27 -32.09 -4.63
CA THR A 144 8.63 -31.56 -4.35
C THR A 144 8.67 -30.06 -4.59
N LEU A 145 9.56 -29.35 -3.88
CA LEU A 145 9.77 -27.90 -4.02
C LEU A 145 10.02 -27.50 -5.48
N THR A 146 10.89 -28.23 -6.19
CA THR A 146 11.21 -27.97 -7.59
C THR A 146 9.97 -28.07 -8.49
N THR A 147 9.19 -29.15 -8.32
CA THR A 147 7.97 -29.35 -9.13
C THR A 147 6.86 -28.34 -8.80
N GLN A 148 6.76 -27.89 -7.54
CA GLN A 148 5.82 -26.85 -7.12
C GLN A 148 6.22 -25.47 -7.66
N ALA A 149 7.51 -25.13 -7.62
CA ALA A 149 8.03 -23.89 -8.18
C ALA A 149 7.78 -23.81 -9.71
N ASN A 150 8.02 -24.90 -10.43
CA ASN A 150 7.73 -24.98 -11.86
C ASN A 150 6.23 -24.79 -12.15
N HIS A 151 5.35 -25.39 -11.33
CA HIS A 151 3.90 -25.18 -11.44
C HIS A 151 3.51 -23.71 -11.23
N PHE A 152 4.06 -23.05 -10.20
CA PHE A 152 3.80 -21.63 -9.95
C PHE A 152 4.27 -20.76 -11.11
N LEU A 153 5.45 -21.01 -11.66
CA LEU A 153 5.96 -20.29 -12.83
C LEU A 153 5.04 -20.50 -14.04
N ALA A 154 4.63 -21.74 -14.33
CA ALA A 154 3.72 -22.05 -15.42
C ALA A 154 2.36 -21.36 -15.26
N ALA A 155 1.81 -21.31 -14.03
CA ALA A 155 0.57 -20.60 -13.75
C ALA A 155 0.69 -19.08 -13.97
N VAL A 156 1.82 -18.48 -13.60
CA VAL A 156 2.09 -17.05 -13.89
C VAL A 156 2.18 -16.80 -15.39
N LEU A 157 2.90 -17.66 -16.13
CA LEU A 157 2.97 -17.57 -17.60
C LEU A 157 1.61 -17.74 -18.27
N ALA A 158 0.78 -18.67 -17.78
CA ALA A 158 -0.58 -18.86 -18.26
C ALA A 158 -1.44 -17.62 -18.02
N TYR A 159 -1.37 -16.99 -16.84
CA TYR A 159 -2.06 -15.73 -16.57
C TYR A 159 -1.66 -14.63 -17.56
N ILE A 160 -0.36 -14.45 -17.83
CA ILE A 160 0.14 -13.44 -18.78
C ILE A 160 -0.41 -13.70 -20.18
N LYS A 161 -0.51 -14.96 -20.62
CA LYS A 161 -1.05 -15.32 -21.95
C LYS A 161 -2.58 -15.20 -22.03
N LEU A 162 -3.30 -15.40 -20.92
CA LEU A 162 -4.76 -15.32 -20.86
C LEU A 162 -5.27 -13.87 -20.75
N GLY A 163 -4.47 -12.97 -20.17
CA GLY A 163 -4.77 -11.54 -20.16
C GLY A 163 -4.47 -10.91 -21.52
N ARG A 164 -5.51 -10.52 -22.26
CA ARG A 164 -5.45 -9.42 -23.23
C ARG A 164 -5.98 -8.16 -22.56
#